data_AF-A0A1S1RA64-F1
#
_entry.id   AF-A0A1S1RA64-F1
#
_cell.length_a   1.000
_cell.length_b   1.000
_cell.length_c   1.000
_cell.angle_alpha   90.00
_cell.angle_beta   90.00
_cell.angle_gamma   90.00
#
_symmetry.space_group_name_H-M   'P 1'
#
loop_
_entity.id
_entity.type
_entity.pdbx_description
1 polymer ?
#
loop_
_entity_poly.entity_id
_entity_poly.type
_entity_poly.pdbx_seq_one_letter_code
_entity_poly.pdbx_strand_id
1 'polypeptide(L)'
;MAGGDPHAIAAEDLPRLRLPYADGLITIDRVRRLPDSPVCRVRPGDPAEGSVVTLVDFVMADPAQAARTATALVRAADLTAVAVHARYAPTAAAALAVCFAGRVRDARAGRGLSVRIVVADHRPELSGPPPGSAGVVAVGGARGPAGAGAAGDADDAGTGLIRVPHIVAIHDWPNGPSGPQGGPKGPVGVTDRVVWEIMSADQHRAWLGGVPGPDRDGLERHLGGLVALAGLVRAPGAQVPHREEVLRALAGGPLTTEAVHRHPGPLLAAAAVLGNREA
;
A
#
# COMPACT_ATOMS: atom_id res chain seq x y z
N MET A 1 3.65 -2.56 23.35
CA MET A 1 4.50 -2.34 22.15
C MET A 1 3.85 -1.22 21.35
N ALA A 2 4.43 -0.02 21.37
CA ALA A 2 3.89 1.15 20.69
C ALA A 2 3.80 0.86 19.19
N GLY A 3 2.59 0.82 18.64
CA GLY A 3 2.39 0.71 17.19
C GLY A 3 2.87 1.99 16.54
N GLY A 4 4.03 1.95 15.88
CA GLY A 4 4.50 3.06 15.07
C GLY A 4 3.51 3.36 13.93
N ASP A 5 3.48 4.61 13.47
CA ASP A 5 2.70 5.01 12.31
C ASP A 5 3.07 4.13 11.10
N PRO A 6 2.15 3.34 10.51
CA PRO A 6 2.44 2.53 9.34
C PRO A 6 2.84 3.37 8.12
N HIS A 7 2.58 4.68 8.14
CA HIS A 7 2.96 5.63 7.11
C HIS A 7 4.36 6.24 7.30
N ALA A 8 5.09 5.89 8.36
CA ALA A 8 6.47 6.31 8.59
C ALA A 8 7.40 5.10 8.60
N ILE A 9 8.23 4.96 7.55
CA ILE A 9 9.12 3.80 7.34
C ILE A 9 10.56 4.28 7.30
N ALA A 10 11.46 3.65 8.07
CA ALA A 10 12.89 3.92 7.94
C ALA A 10 13.44 3.25 6.68
N ALA A 11 14.31 3.94 5.94
CA ALA A 11 14.89 3.39 4.71
C ALA A 11 15.69 2.10 4.95
N GLU A 12 16.33 1.99 6.12
CA GLU A 12 17.06 0.81 6.58
C GLU A 12 16.15 -0.42 6.85
N ASP A 13 14.86 -0.21 7.09
CA ASP A 13 13.88 -1.29 7.27
C ASP A 13 13.39 -1.88 5.94
N LEU A 14 13.77 -1.29 4.79
CA LEU A 14 13.32 -1.76 3.49
C LEU A 14 13.99 -3.11 3.15
N PRO A 15 13.20 -4.13 2.76
CA PRO A 15 13.77 -5.43 2.39
C PRO A 15 14.60 -5.30 1.11
N ARG A 16 15.73 -6.00 1.07
CA ARG A 16 16.52 -6.14 -0.15
C ARG A 16 15.88 -7.17 -1.07
N LEU A 17 15.18 -6.71 -2.11
CA LEU A 17 14.54 -7.58 -3.09
C LEU A 17 15.42 -7.81 -4.32
N ARG A 18 15.37 -9.02 -4.87
CA ARG A 18 15.91 -9.35 -6.20
C ARG A 18 14.75 -9.83 -7.05
N LEU A 19 14.20 -8.92 -7.84
CA LEU A 19 13.01 -9.19 -8.65
C LEU A 19 13.41 -9.48 -10.10
N PRO A 20 12.71 -10.40 -10.77
CA PRO A 20 12.88 -10.56 -12.21
C PRO A 20 12.39 -9.31 -12.94
N TYR A 21 12.88 -9.10 -14.16
CA TYR A 21 12.40 -8.01 -15.02
C TYR A 21 11.05 -8.38 -15.65
N ALA A 22 10.01 -8.46 -14.81
CA ALA A 22 8.71 -8.96 -15.19
C ALA A 22 7.60 -8.40 -14.28
N ASP A 23 6.40 -8.33 -14.84
CA ASP A 23 5.20 -8.00 -14.10
C ASP A 23 4.78 -9.21 -13.25
N GLY A 24 4.38 -8.97 -12.01
CA GLY A 24 4.06 -10.07 -11.12
C GLY A 24 3.61 -9.67 -9.73
N LEU A 25 3.48 -10.70 -8.89
CA LEU A 25 2.93 -10.64 -7.55
C LEU A 25 3.98 -11.13 -6.57
N ILE A 26 4.32 -10.30 -5.60
CA ILE A 26 5.14 -10.68 -4.48
C ILE A 26 4.20 -11.19 -3.38
N THR A 27 4.19 -12.49 -3.14
CA THR A 27 3.38 -13.10 -2.08
C THR A 27 4.10 -12.98 -0.75
N ILE A 28 3.38 -12.67 0.31
CA ILE A 28 3.92 -12.48 1.66
C ILE A 28 3.12 -13.35 2.61
N ASP A 29 3.79 -14.29 3.25
CA ASP A 29 3.17 -15.15 4.25
C ASP A 29 3.97 -15.14 5.56
N ARG A 30 3.28 -14.89 6.67
CA ARG A 30 3.88 -14.88 8.00
C ARG A 30 3.60 -16.20 8.69
N VAL A 31 4.56 -17.11 8.58
CA VAL A 31 4.49 -18.45 9.17
C VAL A 31 5.19 -18.50 10.51
N ARG A 32 4.62 -19.21 11.48
CA ARG A 32 5.31 -19.51 12.74
C ARG A 32 6.42 -20.52 12.45
N ARG A 33 7.68 -20.21 12.80
CA ARG A 33 8.81 -21.12 12.56
C ARG A 33 8.63 -22.43 13.31
N LEU A 34 8.57 -23.54 12.56
CA LEU A 34 8.87 -24.86 13.09
C LEU A 34 10.40 -25.08 13.04
N PRO A 35 11.00 -25.83 13.99
CA PRO A 35 12.45 -26.00 14.13
C PRO A 35 13.16 -26.41 12.82
N ASP A 36 12.50 -27.19 11.97
CA ASP A 36 13.10 -27.85 10.80
C ASP A 36 12.71 -27.24 9.45
N SER A 37 12.12 -26.04 9.41
CA SER A 37 11.55 -25.48 8.18
C SER A 37 12.57 -24.74 7.28
N PRO A 38 12.62 -25.01 5.96
CA PRO A 38 13.55 -24.37 5.02
C PRO A 38 13.01 -23.02 4.54
N VAL A 39 13.19 -21.95 5.30
CA VAL A 39 12.68 -20.60 4.95
C VAL A 39 13.83 -19.58 4.76
N CYS A 40 13.73 -18.74 3.72
CA CYS A 40 14.64 -17.63 3.42
C CYS A 40 14.78 -16.65 4.60
N ARG A 41 16.03 -16.33 4.97
CA ARG A 41 16.38 -15.54 6.16
C ARG A 41 16.28 -14.03 5.90
N VAL A 42 15.58 -13.32 6.78
CA VAL A 42 15.89 -11.92 7.13
C VAL A 42 16.35 -11.92 8.60
N ARG A 43 17.52 -11.36 8.92
CA ARG A 43 18.05 -11.25 10.30
C ARG A 43 17.45 -10.01 10.99
N PRO A 44 17.08 -10.05 12.29
CA PRO A 44 18.06 -9.94 13.39
C PRO A 44 17.75 -10.71 14.69
N GLY A 45 18.80 -11.01 15.48
CA GLY A 45 18.75 -11.32 16.93
C GLY A 45 18.10 -12.63 17.37
N ASP A 46 18.91 -13.67 17.59
CA ASP A 46 18.52 -15.00 18.14
C ASP A 46 18.46 -14.96 19.70
N PRO A 47 18.07 -16.02 20.47
CA PRO A 47 17.21 -17.20 20.26
C PRO A 47 16.22 -17.47 21.43
N ALA A 48 14.96 -17.83 21.14
CA ALA A 48 14.22 -18.98 21.72
C ALA A 48 12.68 -18.82 21.53
N GLU A 49 12.06 -19.87 20.99
CA GLU A 49 10.61 -20.11 20.85
C GLU A 49 9.78 -19.18 19.93
N GLY A 50 9.52 -19.68 18.71
CA GLY A 50 8.34 -19.29 17.93
C GLY A 50 8.45 -18.00 17.12
N SER A 51 9.63 -17.67 16.60
CA SER A 51 9.76 -16.51 15.70
C SER A 51 8.83 -16.65 14.48
N VAL A 52 7.97 -15.65 14.28
CA VAL A 52 7.18 -15.53 13.06
C VAL A 52 8.14 -15.15 11.94
N VAL A 53 8.29 -16.03 10.95
CA VAL A 53 9.13 -15.82 9.78
C VAL A 53 8.25 -15.33 8.64
N THR A 54 8.75 -14.38 7.85
CA THR A 54 8.05 -13.90 6.66
C THR A 54 8.61 -14.60 5.42
N LEU A 55 7.81 -15.44 4.80
CA LEU A 55 8.01 -16.01 3.48
C LEU A 55 7.67 -14.97 2.41
N VAL A 56 8.56 -14.81 1.44
CA VAL A 56 8.36 -13.92 0.29
C VAL A 56 8.68 -14.70 -0.98
N ASP A 57 7.73 -14.75 -1.91
CA ASP A 57 7.89 -15.40 -3.22
C ASP A 57 7.39 -14.49 -4.35
N PHE A 58 7.72 -14.82 -5.60
CA PHE A 58 7.34 -14.06 -6.78
C PHE A 58 6.59 -14.93 -7.79
N VAL A 59 5.40 -14.48 -8.20
CA VAL A 59 4.54 -15.14 -9.18
C VAL A 59 4.33 -14.23 -10.37
N MET A 60 4.62 -14.70 -11.57
CA MET A 60 4.33 -13.98 -12.82
C MET A 60 2.83 -13.71 -12.96
N ALA A 61 2.45 -12.51 -13.38
CA ALA A 61 1.05 -12.17 -13.61
C ALA A 61 0.89 -11.25 -14.82
N ASP A 62 -0.25 -11.38 -15.51
CA ASP A 62 -0.67 -10.42 -16.51
C ASP A 62 -0.93 -9.05 -15.83
N PRO A 63 -0.25 -7.96 -16.26
CA PRO A 63 -0.45 -6.62 -15.71
C PRO A 63 -1.93 -6.21 -15.60
N ALA A 64 -2.73 -6.51 -16.63
CA ALA A 64 -4.13 -6.12 -16.70
C ALA A 64 -5.03 -6.85 -15.68
N GLN A 65 -4.52 -7.94 -15.10
CA GLN A 65 -5.25 -8.77 -14.14
C GLN A 65 -4.58 -8.84 -12.77
N ALA A 66 -3.38 -8.28 -12.61
CA ALA A 66 -2.53 -8.48 -11.43
C ALA A 66 -3.25 -8.14 -10.12
N ALA A 67 -4.00 -7.02 -10.06
CA ALA A 67 -4.78 -6.64 -8.88
C ALA A 67 -5.88 -7.66 -8.51
N ARG A 68 -6.58 -8.19 -9.51
CA ARG A 68 -7.64 -9.19 -9.31
C ARG A 68 -7.04 -10.53 -8.92
N THR A 69 -5.97 -10.96 -9.58
CA THR A 69 -5.24 -12.18 -9.25
C THR A 69 -4.67 -12.11 -7.83
N ALA A 70 -4.08 -10.98 -7.42
CA ALA A 70 -3.59 -10.76 -6.06
C ALA A 70 -4.71 -10.87 -5.02
N THR A 71 -5.87 -10.28 -5.30
CA THR A 71 -7.04 -10.36 -4.41
C THR A 71 -7.62 -11.77 -4.34
N ALA A 72 -7.59 -12.53 -5.44
CA ALA A 72 -7.99 -13.93 -5.45
C ALA A 72 -7.00 -14.80 -4.64
N LEU A 73 -5.70 -14.58 -4.82
CA LEU A 73 -4.64 -15.32 -4.12
C LEU A 73 -4.67 -15.12 -2.61
N VAL A 74 -4.78 -13.87 -2.14
CA VAL A 74 -4.84 -13.60 -0.69
C VAL A 74 -6.08 -14.23 -0.03
N ARG A 75 -7.14 -14.48 -0.80
CA ARG A 75 -8.35 -15.17 -0.34
C ARG A 75 -8.20 -16.69 -0.39
N ALA A 76 -7.63 -17.22 -1.46
CA ALA A 76 -7.56 -18.67 -1.70
C ALA A 76 -6.42 -19.37 -0.95
N ALA A 77 -5.26 -18.71 -0.82
CA ALA A 77 -4.06 -19.28 -0.24
C ALA A 77 -3.80 -18.80 1.21
N ASP A 78 -4.78 -18.13 1.82
CA ASP A 78 -4.72 -17.51 3.17
C ASP A 78 -3.41 -16.75 3.45
N LEU A 79 -2.88 -16.08 2.41
CA LEU A 79 -1.65 -15.31 2.51
C LEU A 79 -1.86 -14.10 3.42
N THR A 80 -0.78 -13.70 4.08
CA THR A 80 -0.79 -12.49 4.91
C THR A 80 -0.95 -11.23 4.06
N ALA A 81 -0.21 -11.12 2.96
CA ALA A 81 -0.34 -10.01 2.02
C ALA A 81 0.16 -10.37 0.62
N VAL A 82 -0.22 -9.57 -0.37
CA VAL A 82 0.33 -9.62 -1.73
C VAL A 82 0.68 -8.21 -2.20
N ALA A 83 1.90 -8.01 -2.69
CA ALA A 83 2.31 -6.78 -3.34
C ALA A 83 2.36 -6.95 -4.86
N VAL A 84 1.62 -6.13 -5.59
CA VAL A 84 1.64 -6.07 -7.05
C VAL A 84 2.86 -5.27 -7.49
N HIS A 85 3.66 -5.85 -8.38
CA HIS A 85 4.88 -5.27 -8.93
C HIS A 85 4.75 -5.10 -10.44
N ALA A 86 5.07 -3.90 -10.94
CA ALA A 86 5.24 -3.67 -12.37
C ALA A 86 6.71 -3.84 -12.77
N ARG A 87 6.97 -4.43 -13.94
CA ARG A 87 8.32 -4.73 -14.45
C ARG A 87 9.28 -3.54 -14.49
N TYR A 88 8.75 -2.33 -14.65
CA TYR A 88 9.53 -1.09 -14.72
C TYR A 88 9.59 -0.35 -13.37
N ALA A 89 8.91 -0.84 -12.35
CA ALA A 89 8.94 -0.21 -11.05
C ALA A 89 10.33 -0.37 -10.42
N PRO A 90 10.89 0.71 -9.83
CA PRO A 90 12.14 0.60 -9.09
C PRO A 90 12.03 -0.43 -7.96
N THR A 91 13.08 -1.23 -7.75
CA THR A 91 13.12 -2.23 -6.67
C THR A 91 12.79 -1.64 -5.29
N ALA A 92 13.19 -0.39 -5.04
CA ALA A 92 12.87 0.31 -3.79
C ALA A 92 11.36 0.55 -3.60
N ALA A 93 10.59 0.74 -4.69
CA ALA A 93 9.14 0.90 -4.63
C ALA A 93 8.44 -0.42 -4.26
N ALA A 94 8.88 -1.53 -4.85
CA ALA A 94 8.41 -2.86 -4.49
C ALA A 94 8.78 -3.21 -3.03
N ALA A 95 10.00 -2.88 -2.59
CA ALA A 95 10.44 -3.06 -1.21
C ALA A 95 9.58 -2.26 -0.22
N LEU A 96 9.26 -1.01 -0.58
CA LEU A 96 8.35 -0.17 0.19
C LEU A 96 6.96 -0.80 0.29
N ALA A 97 6.38 -1.26 -0.83
CA ALA A 97 5.08 -1.89 -0.83
C ALA A 97 5.04 -3.13 0.08
N VAL A 98 6.06 -4.00 0.00
CA VAL A 98 6.19 -5.17 0.88
C VAL A 98 6.25 -4.78 2.36
N CYS A 99 7.07 -3.79 2.72
CA CYS A 99 7.19 -3.33 4.10
C CYS A 99 5.88 -2.70 4.61
N PHE A 100 5.27 -1.85 3.79
CA PHE A 100 3.99 -1.20 4.07
C PHE A 100 2.87 -2.22 4.28
N ALA A 101 2.78 -3.26 3.45
CA ALA A 101 1.78 -4.31 3.59
C ALA A 101 1.82 -4.99 4.97
N GLY A 102 3.01 -5.31 5.47
CA GLY A 102 3.20 -5.87 6.81
C GLY A 102 2.75 -4.92 7.92
N ARG A 103 3.10 -3.63 7.81
CA ARG A 103 2.73 -2.59 8.79
C ARG A 103 1.21 -2.35 8.83
N VAL A 104 0.57 -2.23 7.67
CA VAL A 104 -0.89 -2.06 7.57
C VAL A 104 -1.63 -3.28 8.11
N ARG A 105 -1.15 -4.48 7.81
CA ARG A 105 -1.71 -5.72 8.34
C ARG A 105 -1.72 -5.74 9.87
N ASP A 106 -0.60 -5.37 10.49
CA ASP A 106 -0.49 -5.31 11.95
C ASP A 106 -1.37 -4.20 12.55
N ALA A 107 -1.44 -3.04 11.90
CA ALA A 107 -2.34 -1.96 12.30
C ALA A 107 -3.82 -2.37 12.21
N ARG A 108 -4.22 -3.10 11.17
CA ARG A 108 -5.59 -3.63 11.01
C ARG A 108 -5.91 -4.71 12.03
N ALA A 109 -4.98 -5.60 12.32
CA ALA A 109 -5.15 -6.62 13.35
C ALA A 109 -5.45 -5.97 14.72
N GLY A 110 -4.71 -4.92 15.08
CA GLY A 110 -4.95 -4.16 16.31
C GLY A 110 -6.32 -3.46 16.39
N ARG A 111 -7.00 -3.26 15.25
CA ARG A 111 -8.34 -2.67 15.14
C ARG A 111 -9.44 -3.71 14.90
N GLY A 112 -9.13 -5.01 14.91
CA GLY A 112 -10.10 -6.06 14.59
C GLY A 112 -10.61 -6.04 13.15
N LEU A 113 -9.85 -5.44 12.23
CA LEU A 113 -10.18 -5.37 10.80
C LEU A 113 -9.58 -6.55 10.03
N SER A 114 -10.05 -6.78 8.82
CA SER A 114 -9.49 -7.79 7.91
C SER A 114 -7.98 -7.60 7.72
N VAL A 115 -7.21 -8.65 8.03
CA VAL A 115 -5.74 -8.66 7.91
C VAL A 115 -5.23 -9.05 6.51
N ARG A 116 -6.14 -9.34 5.57
CA ARG A 116 -5.78 -9.61 4.17
C ARG A 116 -5.48 -8.31 3.45
N ILE A 117 -4.20 -8.09 3.13
CA ILE A 117 -3.71 -6.86 2.52
C ILE A 117 -3.26 -7.13 1.09
N VAL A 118 -3.73 -6.33 0.14
CA VAL A 118 -3.17 -6.27 -1.20
C VAL A 118 -2.65 -4.85 -1.40
N VAL A 119 -1.40 -4.70 -1.81
CA VAL A 119 -0.81 -3.40 -2.13
C VAL A 119 -0.23 -3.39 -3.52
N ALA A 120 0.00 -2.21 -4.08
CA ALA A 120 0.70 -2.02 -5.35
C ALA A 120 1.68 -0.85 -5.25
N ASP A 121 2.82 -1.02 -5.91
CA ASP A 121 3.86 0.01 -6.04
C ASP A 121 3.52 1.08 -7.10
N HIS A 122 2.47 0.85 -7.90
CA HIS A 122 1.94 1.75 -8.92
C HIS A 122 0.40 1.79 -8.84
N ARG A 123 -0.23 2.75 -9.53
CA ARG A 123 -1.69 2.86 -9.60
C ARG A 123 -2.27 1.64 -10.33
N PRO A 124 -3.00 0.73 -9.66
CA PRO A 124 -3.46 -0.50 -10.28
C PRO A 124 -4.67 -0.26 -11.19
N GLU A 125 -4.70 -0.98 -12.31
CA GLU A 125 -5.89 -1.12 -13.13
C GLU A 125 -6.87 -2.08 -12.45
N LEU A 126 -8.10 -1.61 -12.23
CA LEU A 126 -9.16 -2.40 -11.57
C LEU A 126 -10.24 -2.86 -12.56
N SER A 127 -10.23 -2.33 -13.79
CA SER A 127 -11.19 -2.65 -14.84
C SER A 127 -10.87 -4.00 -15.50
N GLY A 128 -11.90 -4.78 -15.83
CA GLY A 128 -11.78 -6.04 -16.57
C GLY A 128 -12.50 -7.21 -15.88
N PRO A 129 -12.83 -8.27 -16.63
CA PRO A 129 -13.64 -9.38 -16.14
C PRO A 129 -12.95 -10.12 -14.97
N PRO A 130 -13.74 -10.75 -14.08
CA PRO A 130 -13.21 -11.54 -12.96
C PRO A 130 -12.26 -12.64 -13.46
N PRO A 131 -11.27 -13.06 -12.64
CA PRO A 131 -10.38 -14.15 -12.99
C PRO A 131 -11.22 -15.42 -13.16
N GLY A 132 -11.34 -15.88 -14.41
CA GLY A 132 -12.23 -16.97 -14.82
C GLY A 132 -12.46 -17.05 -16.34
N SER A 133 -12.17 -15.99 -17.09
CA SER A 133 -12.37 -15.95 -18.55
C SER A 133 -11.09 -15.86 -19.41
N ALA A 134 -9.89 -15.86 -18.82
CA ALA A 134 -8.64 -16.00 -19.55
C ALA A 134 -7.63 -16.78 -18.69
N GLY A 135 -7.09 -17.84 -19.29
CA GLY A 135 -6.43 -18.94 -18.58
C GLY A 135 -5.26 -18.55 -17.69
N VAL A 136 -5.33 -19.04 -16.45
CA VAL A 136 -4.13 -19.62 -15.83
C VAL A 136 -3.72 -20.75 -16.77
N VAL A 137 -2.59 -20.58 -17.47
CA VAL A 137 -2.01 -21.64 -18.29
C VAL A 137 -1.51 -22.72 -17.34
N ALA A 138 -2.40 -23.65 -16.99
CA ALA A 138 -2.00 -24.97 -16.57
C ALA A 138 -1.38 -25.67 -17.78
N VAL A 139 -0.18 -26.20 -17.59
CA VAL A 139 0.45 -27.14 -18.50
C VAL A 139 -0.46 -28.38 -18.59
N GLY A 140 -1.09 -28.61 -19.74
CA GLY A 140 -1.86 -29.83 -20.01
C GLY A 140 -3.14 -29.57 -20.82
N GLY A 141 -3.17 -30.04 -22.07
CA GLY A 141 -4.16 -29.65 -23.07
C GLY A 141 -5.52 -30.35 -22.99
N ALA A 142 -6.54 -29.69 -23.55
CA ALA A 142 -7.50 -30.21 -24.52
C ALA A 142 -8.54 -29.12 -24.88
N ARG A 143 -8.83 -28.97 -26.17
CA ARG A 143 -9.79 -28.04 -26.78
C ARG A 143 -11.25 -28.53 -26.60
N GLY A 144 -12.18 -27.59 -26.43
CA GLY A 144 -13.62 -27.75 -26.66
C GLY A 144 -14.38 -26.41 -26.71
N PRO A 145 -15.48 -26.25 -27.49
CA PRO A 145 -15.86 -24.97 -28.10
C PRO A 145 -16.99 -24.19 -27.39
N ALA A 146 -17.25 -22.99 -27.94
CA ALA A 146 -18.04 -21.86 -27.47
C ALA A 146 -19.57 -22.06 -27.35
N GLY A 147 -20.21 -21.18 -26.56
CA GLY A 147 -21.66 -20.93 -26.53
C GLY A 147 -22.01 -19.65 -25.75
N ALA A 148 -22.97 -18.87 -26.26
CA ALA A 148 -23.22 -17.44 -25.98
C ALA A 148 -24.49 -17.15 -25.15
N GLY A 149 -24.64 -15.88 -24.71
CA GLY A 149 -25.89 -15.26 -24.19
C GLY A 149 -26.07 -15.37 -22.67
N ALA A 150 -26.67 -14.44 -21.94
CA ALA A 150 -27.38 -13.21 -22.24
C ALA A 150 -27.43 -12.33 -20.97
N ALA A 151 -27.80 -11.07 -21.14
CA ALA A 151 -28.06 -10.09 -20.09
C ALA A 151 -29.05 -10.59 -19.02
N GLY A 152 -28.82 -10.19 -17.77
CA GLY A 152 -29.72 -10.45 -16.65
C GLY A 152 -29.23 -9.77 -15.37
N ASP A 153 -29.89 -8.67 -15.05
CA ASP A 153 -30.12 -8.08 -13.74
C ASP A 153 -28.96 -7.48 -12.94
N ALA A 154 -29.05 -6.14 -12.86
CA ALA A 154 -28.32 -5.26 -11.98
C ALA A 154 -28.69 -5.55 -10.53
N ASP A 155 -27.89 -6.40 -9.91
CA ASP A 155 -27.62 -6.39 -8.48
C ASP A 155 -26.10 -6.16 -8.30
N ASP A 156 -25.65 -4.96 -8.72
CA ASP A 156 -24.26 -4.50 -8.68
C ASP A 156 -23.85 -4.08 -7.26
N ALA A 157 -24.07 -4.98 -6.30
CA ALA A 157 -23.74 -4.81 -4.89
C ALA A 157 -22.56 -5.70 -4.45
N GLY A 158 -21.82 -6.36 -5.36
CA GLY A 158 -20.96 -7.49 -4.99
C GLY A 158 -19.49 -7.51 -5.41
N THR A 159 -19.00 -6.73 -6.39
CA THR A 159 -17.72 -7.09 -7.06
C THR A 159 -16.75 -5.95 -7.39
N GLY A 160 -16.99 -4.72 -6.91
CA GLY A 160 -16.05 -3.62 -7.13
C GLY A 160 -14.83 -3.67 -6.19
N LEU A 161 -13.63 -3.83 -6.73
CA LEU A 161 -12.39 -3.52 -6.00
C LEU A 161 -12.22 -2.01 -5.87
N ILE A 162 -11.62 -1.58 -4.76
CA ILE A 162 -11.28 -0.19 -4.48
C ILE A 162 -9.77 -0.13 -4.30
N ARG A 163 -9.15 0.87 -4.92
CA ARG A 163 -7.77 1.26 -4.63
C ARG A 163 -7.78 2.51 -3.76
N VAL A 164 -6.93 2.53 -2.74
CA VAL A 164 -6.77 3.63 -1.79
C VAL A 164 -5.29 4.02 -1.79
N PRO A 165 -4.93 5.24 -2.21
CA PRO A 165 -3.54 5.65 -2.19
C PRO A 165 -3.14 6.02 -0.76
N HIS A 166 -2.04 5.50 -0.26
CA HIS A 166 -1.45 5.83 1.02
C HIS A 166 -0.18 6.67 0.82
N ILE A 167 -0.15 7.84 1.45
CA ILE A 167 1.06 8.67 1.52
C ILE A 167 1.95 8.06 2.59
N VAL A 168 3.17 7.71 2.21
CA VAL A 168 4.15 7.04 3.08
C VAL A 168 5.43 7.85 3.06
N ALA A 169 5.87 8.27 4.25
CA ALA A 169 7.14 8.92 4.48
C ALA A 169 8.24 7.87 4.65
N ILE A 170 9.26 7.94 3.81
CA ILE A 170 10.49 7.15 3.94
C ILE A 170 11.54 8.03 4.60
N HIS A 171 12.03 7.62 5.76
CA HIS A 171 13.08 8.31 6.50
C HIS A 171 14.45 7.68 6.20
N ASP A 172 15.24 8.32 5.35
CA ASP A 172 16.68 8.14 5.21
C ASP A 172 17.36 8.75 6.44
N TRP A 173 17.51 7.98 7.51
CA TRP A 173 18.43 8.33 8.59
C TRP A 173 19.85 7.98 8.11
N PRO A 174 20.76 8.96 7.86
CA PRO A 174 22.02 8.60 7.22
C PRO A 174 22.99 7.91 8.18
N ASN A 175 22.92 8.20 9.49
CA ASN A 175 23.71 7.58 10.58
C ASN A 175 23.25 8.22 11.92
N GLY A 176 23.09 7.44 12.99
CA GLY A 176 23.38 7.98 14.32
C GLY A 176 24.85 7.68 14.69
N PRO A 177 25.49 8.39 15.64
CA PRO A 177 25.63 9.84 15.79
C PRO A 177 26.83 10.38 14.97
N SER A 178 26.91 11.72 14.83
CA SER A 178 28.01 12.51 14.24
C SER A 178 27.87 12.84 12.74
N GLY A 179 27.11 13.89 12.44
CA GLY A 179 27.31 14.65 11.20
C GLY A 179 28.57 15.55 11.31
N PRO A 180 29.19 15.96 10.19
CA PRO A 180 30.28 16.93 10.21
C PRO A 180 29.78 18.25 10.80
N GLN A 181 30.61 18.86 11.66
CA GLN A 181 30.31 20.11 12.36
C GLN A 181 30.05 21.24 11.35
N GLY A 182 28.88 21.91 11.47
CA GLY A 182 28.72 23.28 10.95
C GLY A 182 27.74 23.54 9.80
N GLY A 183 26.67 22.75 9.61
CA GLY A 183 25.57 23.07 8.67
C GLY A 183 24.18 22.91 9.29
N PRO A 184 23.13 23.60 8.79
CA PRO A 184 21.84 23.71 9.47
C PRO A 184 21.07 22.38 9.53
N LYS A 185 20.48 22.09 10.69
CA LYS A 185 19.66 20.89 10.96
C LYS A 185 18.20 21.13 10.54
N GLY A 186 17.76 20.49 9.45
CA GLY A 186 16.37 20.34 9.00
C GLY A 186 16.05 18.88 8.64
N PRO A 187 14.85 18.53 8.13
CA PRO A 187 14.43 17.15 7.82
C PRO A 187 15.09 16.64 6.53
N VAL A 188 16.40 16.64 6.48
CA VAL A 188 17.19 16.12 5.37
C VAL A 188 17.15 14.60 5.46
N GLY A 189 16.42 13.98 4.54
CA GLY A 189 16.30 12.51 4.45
C GLY A 189 14.87 11.97 4.43
N VAL A 190 13.80 12.79 4.35
CA VAL A 190 12.44 12.23 4.22
C VAL A 190 11.95 12.33 2.78
N THR A 191 11.62 11.18 2.18
CA THR A 191 11.00 11.09 0.84
C THR A 191 9.58 10.58 0.96
N ASP A 192 8.59 11.37 0.51
CA ASP A 192 7.21 10.89 0.40
C ASP A 192 7.01 10.03 -0.85
N ARG A 193 6.26 8.94 -0.67
CA ARG A 193 5.85 8.02 -1.73
C ARG A 193 4.37 7.69 -1.59
N VAL A 194 3.79 7.20 -2.69
CA VAL A 194 2.42 6.68 -2.69
C VAL A 194 2.48 5.17 -2.84
N VAL A 195 1.83 4.45 -1.93
CA VAL A 195 1.57 3.01 -2.03
C VAL A 195 0.06 2.81 -2.13
N TRP A 196 -0.40 2.00 -3.08
CA TRP A 196 -1.83 1.78 -3.26
C TRP A 196 -2.25 0.54 -2.48
N GLU A 197 -3.25 0.64 -1.62
CA GLU A 197 -3.93 -0.50 -1.03
C GLU A 197 -5.16 -0.88 -1.86
N ILE A 198 -5.37 -2.18 -2.10
CA ILE A 198 -6.49 -2.71 -2.87
C ILE A 198 -7.35 -3.57 -1.94
N MET A 199 -8.65 -3.28 -1.89
CA MET A 199 -9.60 -3.95 -0.99
C MET A 199 -11.01 -3.99 -1.58
N SER A 200 -11.91 -4.80 -0.99
CA SER A 200 -13.32 -4.80 -1.36
C SER A 200 -14.05 -3.55 -0.84
N ALA A 201 -15.23 -3.27 -1.41
CA ALA A 201 -16.13 -2.23 -0.92
C ALA A 201 -16.45 -2.35 0.57
N ASP A 202 -16.70 -3.57 1.06
CA ASP A 202 -17.02 -3.81 2.46
C ASP A 202 -15.82 -3.59 3.38
N GLN A 203 -14.62 -4.02 2.95
CA GLN A 203 -13.39 -3.76 3.70
C GLN A 203 -13.11 -2.26 3.80
N HIS A 204 -13.31 -1.52 2.72
CA HIS A 204 -13.15 -0.06 2.71
C HIS A 204 -14.18 0.63 3.62
N ARG A 205 -15.46 0.21 3.58
CA ARG A 205 -16.51 0.73 4.46
C ARG A 205 -16.17 0.44 5.93
N ALA A 206 -15.71 -0.77 6.25
CA ALA A 206 -15.29 -1.14 7.60
C ALA A 206 -14.08 -0.33 8.07
N TRP A 207 -13.08 -0.13 7.21
CA TRP A 207 -11.90 0.70 7.51
C TRP A 207 -12.27 2.15 7.86
N LEU A 208 -13.27 2.72 7.19
CA LEU A 208 -13.79 4.07 7.48
C LEU A 208 -14.77 4.13 8.67
N GLY A 209 -15.01 3.01 9.35
CA GLY A 209 -15.96 2.95 10.47
C GLY A 209 -17.43 3.11 10.03
N GLY A 210 -17.76 2.70 8.81
CA GLY A 210 -19.13 2.76 8.27
C GLY A 210 -19.49 4.06 7.55
N VAL A 211 -18.62 5.07 7.59
CA VAL A 211 -18.85 6.37 6.94
C VAL A 211 -18.55 6.30 5.44
N PRO A 212 -19.35 6.95 4.57
CA PRO A 212 -18.99 7.08 3.15
C PRO A 212 -17.68 7.86 3.00
N GLY A 213 -16.78 7.35 2.17
CA GLY A 213 -15.55 8.06 1.81
C GLY A 213 -15.81 9.25 0.88
N PRO A 214 -14.83 10.15 0.72
CA PRO A 214 -14.91 11.25 -0.24
C PRO A 214 -14.94 10.73 -1.68
N ASP A 215 -15.23 11.64 -2.62
CA ASP A 215 -15.06 11.38 -4.05
C ASP A 215 -13.63 10.93 -4.35
N ARG A 216 -13.51 9.72 -4.92
CA ARG A 216 -12.22 9.08 -5.22
C ARG A 216 -11.49 9.80 -6.33
N ASP A 217 -12.23 10.32 -7.32
CA ASP A 217 -11.64 11.04 -8.44
C ASP A 217 -11.04 12.37 -7.97
N GLY A 218 -11.72 13.05 -7.04
CA GLY A 218 -11.18 14.21 -6.34
C GLY A 218 -9.88 13.92 -5.59
N LEU A 219 -9.82 12.81 -4.84
CA LEU A 219 -8.61 12.44 -4.11
C LEU A 219 -7.45 12.15 -5.07
N GLU A 220 -7.68 11.33 -6.10
CA GLU A 220 -6.65 10.98 -7.07
C GLU A 220 -6.13 12.22 -7.84
N ARG A 221 -7.03 13.13 -8.22
CA ARG A 221 -6.67 14.39 -8.90
C ARG A 221 -5.72 15.26 -8.07
N HIS A 222 -5.83 15.23 -6.74
CA HIS A 222 -5.06 16.06 -5.84
C HIS A 222 -3.88 15.33 -5.18
N LEU A 223 -3.52 14.11 -5.64
CA LEU A 223 -2.45 13.31 -5.03
C LEU A 223 -1.10 14.04 -4.96
N GLY A 224 -0.68 14.72 -6.03
CA GLY A 224 0.57 15.50 -6.01
C GLY A 224 0.57 16.59 -4.95
N GLY A 225 -0.51 17.37 -4.88
CA GLY A 225 -0.69 18.39 -3.85
C GLY A 225 -0.80 17.84 -2.43
N LEU A 226 -1.37 16.65 -2.24
CA LEU A 226 -1.41 15.97 -0.96
C LEU A 226 -0.02 15.49 -0.52
N VAL A 227 0.80 15.00 -1.45
CA VAL A 227 2.20 14.65 -1.18
C VAL A 227 3.01 15.89 -0.77
N ALA A 228 2.86 17.00 -1.51
CA ALA A 228 3.48 18.27 -1.14
C ALA A 228 3.00 18.76 0.24
N LEU A 229 1.70 18.64 0.53
CA LEU A 229 1.13 19.00 1.83
C LEU A 229 1.73 18.15 2.96
N ALA A 230 1.94 16.84 2.75
CA ALA A 230 2.56 15.96 3.73
C ALA A 230 3.96 16.44 4.12
N GLY A 231 4.78 16.82 3.11
CA GLY A 231 6.09 17.42 3.33
C GLY A 231 6.02 18.72 4.15
N LEU A 232 5.11 19.63 3.80
CA LEU A 232 4.94 20.91 4.50
C LEU A 232 4.46 20.74 5.95
N VAL A 233 3.51 19.83 6.20
CA VAL A 233 2.99 19.55 7.54
C VAL A 233 4.08 19.02 8.47
N ARG A 234 5.04 18.25 7.94
CA ARG A 234 6.17 17.73 8.72
C ARG A 234 7.28 18.75 8.93
N ALA A 235 7.37 19.79 8.10
CA ALA A 235 8.41 20.79 8.17
C ALA A 235 8.07 21.90 9.18
N PRO A 236 8.85 22.07 10.27
CA PRO A 236 8.63 23.16 11.21
C PRO A 236 8.72 24.54 10.53
N GLY A 237 7.75 25.41 10.78
CA GLY A 237 7.73 26.77 10.23
C GLY A 237 7.32 26.88 8.76
N ALA A 238 7.02 25.77 8.08
CA ALA A 238 6.55 25.81 6.69
C ALA A 238 5.20 26.52 6.56
N GLN A 239 5.02 27.25 5.45
CA GLN A 239 3.75 27.89 5.11
C GLN A 239 2.80 26.87 4.50
N VAL A 240 1.80 26.48 5.29
CA VAL A 240 0.75 25.53 4.88
C VAL A 240 -0.49 26.33 4.45
N PRO A 241 -0.99 26.17 3.22
CA PRO A 241 -2.29 26.73 2.83
C PRO A 241 -3.38 26.27 3.79
N HIS A 242 -4.30 27.15 4.19
CA HIS A 242 -5.36 26.81 5.14
C HIS A 242 -4.84 26.25 6.48
N ARG A 243 -3.67 26.72 6.94
CA ARG A 243 -2.92 26.14 8.08
C ARG A 243 -3.78 25.74 9.27
N GLU A 244 -4.62 26.65 9.78
CA GLU A 244 -5.43 26.36 10.97
C GLU A 244 -6.44 25.23 10.74
N GLU A 245 -7.07 25.21 9.57
CA GLU A 245 -8.05 24.20 9.18
C GLU A 245 -7.37 22.84 8.95
N VAL A 246 -6.21 22.84 8.30
CA VAL A 246 -5.38 21.65 8.10
C VAL A 246 -4.91 21.09 9.44
N LEU A 247 -4.33 21.91 10.31
CA LEU A 247 -3.84 21.46 11.62
C LEU A 247 -4.98 20.95 12.51
N ARG A 248 -6.16 21.59 12.43
CA ARG A 248 -7.37 21.12 13.11
C ARG A 248 -7.82 19.76 12.57
N ALA A 249 -7.86 19.58 11.25
CA ALA A 249 -8.22 18.33 10.60
C ALA A 249 -7.25 17.18 10.95
N LEU A 250 -5.97 17.49 11.14
CA LEU A 250 -4.95 16.50 11.50
C LEU A 250 -4.88 16.21 13.00
N ALA A 251 -5.46 17.07 13.85
CA ALA A 251 -5.39 16.96 15.30
C ALA A 251 -3.96 16.75 15.84
N GLY A 252 -2.97 17.39 15.21
CA GLY A 252 -1.54 17.25 15.54
C GLY A 252 -0.87 15.97 15.03
N GLY A 253 -1.60 15.11 14.31
CA GLY A 253 -1.07 13.91 13.66
C GLY A 253 -0.48 14.19 12.26
N PRO A 254 0.12 13.16 11.64
CA PRO A 254 0.61 13.24 10.26
C PRO A 254 -0.54 13.29 9.25
N LEU A 255 -0.26 13.81 8.05
CA LEU A 255 -1.18 13.69 6.92
C LEU A 255 -1.23 12.23 6.45
N THR A 256 -2.32 11.55 6.77
CA THR A 256 -2.60 10.18 6.31
C THR A 256 -3.81 10.18 5.39
N THR A 257 -3.93 9.15 4.57
CA THR A 257 -5.12 8.97 3.72
C THR A 257 -6.39 8.81 4.56
N GLU A 258 -6.30 8.18 5.73
CA GLU A 258 -7.43 8.10 6.67
C GLU A 258 -7.88 9.51 7.11
N ALA A 259 -6.94 10.42 7.38
CA ALA A 259 -7.25 11.81 7.71
C ALA A 259 -7.90 12.55 6.53
N VAL A 260 -7.39 12.36 5.29
CA VAL A 260 -7.99 12.91 4.07
C VAL A 260 -9.43 12.42 3.89
N HIS A 261 -9.68 11.12 4.13
CA HIS A 261 -11.02 10.57 4.03
C HIS A 261 -11.99 11.11 5.09
N ARG A 262 -11.51 11.34 6.32
CA ARG A 262 -12.35 11.90 7.40
C ARG A 262 -12.58 13.40 7.28
N HIS A 263 -11.60 14.14 6.76
CA HIS A 263 -11.63 15.60 6.68
C HIS A 263 -11.27 16.10 5.26
N PRO A 264 -12.02 15.69 4.22
CA PRO A 264 -11.63 15.94 2.84
C PRO A 264 -11.61 17.42 2.47
N GLY A 265 -12.55 18.23 3.00
CA GLY A 265 -12.67 19.66 2.66
C GLY A 265 -11.36 20.44 2.80
N PRO A 266 -10.85 20.68 4.03
CA PRO A 266 -9.65 21.49 4.23
C PRO A 266 -8.40 20.86 3.61
N LEU A 267 -8.28 19.53 3.63
CA LEU A 267 -7.10 18.83 3.13
C LEU A 267 -7.02 18.84 1.60
N LEU A 268 -8.13 18.61 0.90
CA LEU A 268 -8.18 18.69 -0.56
C LEU A 268 -8.12 20.13 -1.06
N ALA A 269 -8.67 21.10 -0.33
CA ALA A 269 -8.53 22.52 -0.67
C ALA A 269 -7.06 22.97 -0.60
N ALA A 270 -6.35 22.62 0.48
CA ALA A 270 -4.92 22.90 0.60
C ALA A 270 -4.10 22.19 -0.48
N ALA A 271 -4.41 20.92 -0.78
CA ALA A 271 -3.76 20.16 -1.84
C ALA A 271 -4.00 20.76 -3.23
N ALA A 272 -5.22 21.25 -3.52
CA ALA A 272 -5.52 21.91 -4.79
C ALA A 272 -4.66 23.16 -5.02
N VAL A 273 -4.48 23.98 -3.98
CA VAL A 273 -3.60 25.17 -4.03
C VAL A 273 -2.16 24.78 -4.34
N LEU A 274 -1.67 23.68 -3.77
CA LEU A 274 -0.30 23.20 -3.98
C LEU A 274 -0.12 22.58 -5.36
N GLY A 275 -1.06 21.75 -5.81
CA GLY A 275 -1.00 21.10 -7.13
C GLY A 275 -1.02 22.09 -8.30
N ASN A 276 -1.72 23.23 -8.16
CA ASN A 276 -1.74 24.28 -9.18
C ASN A 276 -0.42 25.08 -9.28
N ARG A 277 0.50 24.94 -8.32
CA ARG A 277 1.81 25.61 -8.36
C ARG A 277 2.89 24.81 -9.09
N GLU A 278 2.63 23.52 -9.32
CA GLU A 278 3.55 22.59 -9.99
C GLU A 278 3.20 22.35 -11.47
N ALA A 279 2.06 22.88 -11.93
CA ALA A 279 1.58 22.83 -13.32
C ALA A 279 1.89 24.13 -14.08
#